data_AF-A0A5M6CK69-F1
#
_entry.id   AF-A0A5M6CK69-F1
#
_cell.length_a   1.000
_cell.length_b   1.000
_cell.length_c   1.000
_cell.angle_alpha   90.00
_cell.angle_beta   90.00
_cell.angle_gamma   90.00
#
_symmetry.space_group_name_H-M   'P 1'
#
loop_
_entity.id
_entity.type
_entity.pdbx_description
1 polymer ?
#
loop_
_entity_poly.entity_id
_entity_poly.type
_entity_poly.pdbx_seq_one_letter_code
_entity_poly.pdbx_strand_id
1 'polypeptide(L)'
;MKIRTGILLLLFAVLLGVSLFLNLKQFIRTKADAIKISALAAQQTTHYAPVVTRYIHDSIEHLVVKEIMIASNEDKSGTIGSAYIDTLKRAINIAEKQMDQVTKINASLAAESITLKQSTDNKLYEHHDKWLSLSYYPDSNKFNLHYDVSLNTVRYWKRSWILGSKQYYLDIFSDDPRIKIDNIKRYTIAEPKPKKFGIGLHAGYSFNPVNNQWHPSFGFGLNYNLIRF
;
A
#
# COMPACT_ATOMS: atom_id res chain seq x y z
N MET A 1 31.88 -15.26 -48.18
CA MET A 1 30.76 -14.74 -47.35
C MET A 1 30.76 -15.29 -45.91
N LYS A 2 31.93 -15.49 -45.25
CA LYS A 2 32.03 -16.05 -43.88
C LYS A 2 32.48 -15.06 -42.80
N ILE A 3 33.04 -13.91 -43.20
CA ILE A 3 33.57 -12.88 -42.28
C ILE A 3 32.44 -12.09 -41.60
N ARG A 4 31.29 -11.92 -42.28
CA ARG A 4 30.15 -11.14 -41.75
C ARG A 4 29.41 -11.84 -40.62
N THR A 5 29.35 -13.17 -40.61
CA THR A 5 28.68 -13.95 -39.55
C THR A 5 29.47 -13.98 -38.25
N GLY A 6 30.81 -14.01 -38.31
CA GLY A 6 31.66 -13.97 -37.12
C GLY A 6 31.54 -12.64 -36.36
N ILE A 7 31.49 -11.52 -37.08
CA ILE A 7 31.31 -10.19 -36.48
C ILE A 7 29.94 -10.07 -35.80
N LEU A 8 28.89 -10.61 -36.42
CA LEU A 8 27.52 -10.54 -35.89
C LEU A 8 27.35 -11.36 -34.61
N LEU A 9 27.97 -12.55 -34.54
CA LEU A 9 27.99 -13.38 -33.33
C LEU A 9 28.75 -12.71 -32.17
N LEU A 10 29.87 -12.05 -32.47
CA LEU A 10 30.67 -11.35 -31.48
C LEU A 10 29.91 -10.13 -30.92
N LEU A 11 29.22 -9.39 -31.78
CA LEU A 11 28.37 -8.26 -31.38
C LEU A 11 27.19 -8.72 -30.51
N PHE A 12 26.58 -9.87 -30.83
CA PHE A 12 25.51 -10.46 -30.03
C PHE A 12 26.00 -10.91 -28.64
N ALA A 13 27.19 -11.52 -28.56
CA ALA A 13 27.81 -11.91 -27.30
C ALA A 13 28.13 -10.69 -26.41
N VAL A 14 28.61 -9.60 -27.01
CA VAL A 14 28.87 -8.33 -26.29
C VAL A 14 27.56 -7.73 -25.77
N LEU A 15 26.50 -7.68 -26.58
CA LEU A 15 25.18 -7.18 -26.14
C LEU A 15 24.58 -8.02 -25.01
N LEU A 16 24.71 -9.36 -25.08
CA LEU A 16 24.29 -10.25 -23.99
C LEU A 16 25.10 -10.01 -22.72
N GLY A 17 26.42 -9.84 -22.83
CA GLY A 17 27.30 -9.53 -21.70
C GLY A 17 26.94 -8.20 -21.03
N VAL A 18 26.70 -7.15 -21.81
CA VAL A 18 26.27 -5.83 -21.32
C VAL A 18 24.88 -5.92 -20.67
N SER A 19 23.94 -6.63 -21.29
CA SER A 19 22.60 -6.84 -20.73
C SER A 19 22.64 -7.57 -19.39
N LEU A 20 23.39 -8.68 -19.31
CA LEU A 20 23.60 -9.43 -18.06
C LEU A 20 24.27 -8.58 -16.98
N PHE A 21 25.29 -7.80 -17.35
CA PHE A 21 25.98 -6.91 -16.42
C PHE A 21 25.07 -5.82 -15.86
N LEU A 22 24.27 -5.16 -16.71
CA LEU A 22 23.31 -4.13 -16.28
C LEU A 22 22.23 -4.74 -15.37
N ASN A 23 21.72 -5.92 -15.71
CA ASN A 23 20.73 -6.63 -14.90
C ASN A 23 21.30 -7.02 -13.53
N LEU A 24 22.53 -7.53 -13.49
CA LEU A 24 23.23 -7.88 -12.26
C LEU A 24 23.49 -6.66 -11.38
N LYS A 25 23.93 -5.54 -11.97
CA LYS A 25 24.14 -4.27 -11.27
C LYS A 25 22.83 -3.73 -10.68
N GLN A 26 21.73 -3.82 -11.43
CA GLN A 26 20.40 -3.42 -10.96
C GLN A 26 19.91 -4.34 -9.82
N PHE A 27 20.13 -5.65 -9.94
CA PHE A 27 19.83 -6.61 -8.89
C PHE A 27 20.60 -6.33 -7.59
N ILE A 28 21.90 -6.06 -7.69
CA ILE A 28 22.74 -5.68 -6.54
C ILE A 28 22.24 -4.38 -5.90
N ARG A 29 21.89 -3.36 -6.70
CA ARG A 29 21.31 -2.10 -6.18
C ARG A 29 19.98 -2.35 -5.46
N THR A 30 19.06 -3.11 -6.07
CA THR A 30 17.79 -3.44 -5.41
C THR A 30 17.97 -4.21 -4.11
N LYS A 31 18.99 -5.09 -4.01
CA LYS A 31 19.35 -5.73 -2.74
C LYS A 31 19.90 -4.74 -1.72
N ALA A 32 20.81 -3.86 -2.13
CA ALA A 32 21.38 -2.84 -1.25
C ALA A 32 20.29 -1.87 -0.74
N ASP A 33 19.36 -1.46 -1.59
CA ASP A 33 18.23 -0.61 -1.23
C ASP A 33 17.24 -1.38 -0.33
N ALA A 34 16.96 -2.65 -0.62
CA ALA A 34 16.14 -3.50 0.25
C ALA A 34 16.78 -3.71 1.63
N ILE A 35 18.11 -3.86 1.68
CA ILE A 35 18.86 -3.97 2.94
C ILE A 35 18.81 -2.64 3.70
N LYS A 36 19.03 -1.50 3.05
CA LYS A 36 18.88 -0.17 3.67
C LYS A 36 17.47 0.07 4.18
N ILE A 37 16.44 -0.26 3.39
CA ILE A 37 15.04 -0.17 3.81
C ILE A 37 14.77 -1.11 4.99
N SER A 38 15.30 -2.34 4.98
CA SER A 38 15.16 -3.28 6.10
C SER A 38 15.95 -2.84 7.34
N ALA A 39 17.08 -2.16 7.19
CA ALA A 39 17.88 -1.62 8.29
C ALA A 39 17.23 -0.37 8.90
N LEU A 40 16.66 0.51 8.07
CA LEU A 40 15.81 1.63 8.50
C LEU A 40 14.54 1.11 9.20
N ALA A 41 13.92 0.04 8.68
CA ALA A 41 12.79 -0.64 9.31
C ALA A 41 13.19 -1.40 10.60
N ALA A 42 14.42 -1.90 10.70
CA ALA A 42 14.93 -2.57 11.90
C ALA A 42 15.33 -1.58 13.01
N GLN A 43 15.80 -0.37 12.65
CA GLN A 43 16.02 0.73 13.59
C GLN A 43 14.71 1.34 14.10
N GLN A 44 13.62 1.24 13.34
CA GLN A 44 12.28 1.65 13.74
C GLN A 44 11.42 0.43 14.15
N THR A 45 11.75 -0.19 15.29
CA THR A 45 10.90 -1.16 16.04
C THR A 45 9.75 -1.83 15.26
N THR A 46 10.06 -2.90 14.51
CA THR A 46 9.25 -4.07 14.05
C THR A 46 7.74 -3.97 13.69
N HIS A 47 7.08 -2.83 13.79
CA HIS A 47 5.63 -2.73 13.69
C HIS A 47 5.14 -1.50 12.91
N TYR A 48 6.05 -0.73 12.30
CA TYR A 48 5.67 0.46 11.52
C TYR A 48 5.80 0.19 10.02
N ALA A 49 4.75 0.50 9.25
CA ALA A 49 4.86 0.60 7.80
C ALA A 49 5.90 1.67 7.47
N PRO A 50 7.10 1.31 6.96
CA PRO A 50 8.14 2.30 6.74
C PRO A 50 7.66 3.28 5.66
N VAL A 51 7.77 4.57 5.95
CA VAL A 51 7.61 5.62 4.93
C VAL A 51 8.65 5.35 3.86
N VAL A 52 8.19 5.06 2.64
CA VAL A 52 9.07 4.69 1.54
C VAL A 52 9.63 5.95 0.92
N THR A 53 8.78 6.93 0.68
CA THR A 53 9.16 8.18 0.01
C THR A 53 8.13 9.29 0.30
N ARG A 54 8.60 10.52 0.44
CA ARG A 54 7.84 11.76 0.29
C ARG A 54 8.25 12.42 -1.02
N TYR A 55 7.29 12.83 -1.84
CA TYR A 55 7.59 13.59 -3.06
C TYR A 55 6.50 14.61 -3.33
N ILE A 56 6.85 15.66 -4.08
CA ILE A 56 5.91 16.67 -4.53
C ILE A 56 5.65 16.44 -6.02
N HIS A 57 4.37 16.36 -6.38
CA HIS A 57 3.93 16.32 -7.77
C HIS A 57 2.84 17.37 -7.94
N ASP A 58 2.97 18.26 -8.91
CA ASP A 58 2.02 19.34 -9.18
C ASP A 58 1.64 20.18 -7.93
N SER A 59 2.66 20.51 -7.11
CA SER A 59 2.52 21.25 -5.84
C SER A 59 1.74 20.52 -4.74
N ILE A 60 1.43 19.24 -4.93
CA ILE A 60 0.79 18.37 -3.95
C ILE A 60 1.83 17.45 -3.32
N GLU A 61 1.85 17.37 -1.99
CA GLU A 61 2.72 16.43 -1.28
C GLU A 61 2.07 15.04 -1.23
N HIS A 62 2.83 14.06 -1.74
CA HIS A 62 2.49 12.65 -1.70
C HIS A 62 3.31 11.93 -0.64
N LEU A 63 2.62 11.15 0.19
CA LEU A 63 3.24 10.25 1.17
C LEU A 63 3.01 8.80 0.75
N VAL A 64 4.08 8.12 0.31
CA VAL A 64 4.03 6.71 -0.09
C VAL A 64 4.56 5.82 1.01
N VAL A 65 3.73 4.87 1.42
CA VAL A 65 4.08 3.84 2.40
C VAL A 65 3.98 2.45 1.77
N LYS A 66 4.92 1.57 2.14
CA LYS A 66 4.86 0.17 1.76
C LYS A 66 3.93 -0.54 2.72
N GLU A 67 2.97 -1.27 2.18
CA GLU A 67 2.00 -1.99 2.99
C GLU A 67 2.66 -3.19 3.68
N ILE A 68 2.45 -3.31 4.99
CA ILE A 68 2.82 -4.49 5.76
C ILE A 68 1.62 -5.41 5.84
N MET A 69 1.80 -6.63 5.35
CA MET A 69 0.83 -7.71 5.46
C MET A 69 1.11 -8.48 6.74
N ILE A 70 0.18 -8.44 7.69
CA ILE A 70 0.30 -9.09 9.00
C ILE A 70 -0.47 -10.41 8.94
N ALA A 71 0.06 -11.51 9.50
CA ALA A 71 -0.71 -12.74 9.56
C ALA A 71 -1.94 -12.56 10.47
N SER A 72 -3.08 -13.20 10.16
CA SER A 72 -4.33 -13.05 10.93
C SER A 72 -4.21 -13.33 12.43
N ASN A 73 -3.16 -14.04 12.86
CA ASN A 73 -2.93 -14.45 14.24
C ASN A 73 -1.81 -13.64 14.93
N GLU A 74 -1.18 -12.69 14.23
CA GLU A 74 -0.14 -11.82 14.80
C GLU A 74 -0.77 -10.62 15.52
N ASP A 75 -0.02 -10.06 16.47
CA ASP A 75 -0.49 -8.97 17.33
C ASP A 75 -0.70 -7.66 16.54
N LYS A 76 -1.97 -7.34 16.27
CA LYS A 76 -2.39 -6.12 15.56
C LYS A 76 -2.06 -4.86 16.38
N SER A 77 -2.00 -4.98 17.70
CA SER A 77 -1.83 -3.87 18.62
C SER A 77 -0.42 -3.27 18.58
N GLY A 78 0.59 -4.05 18.19
CA GLY A 78 1.97 -3.58 18.01
C GLY A 78 2.11 -2.49 16.94
N THR A 79 1.22 -2.47 15.93
CA THR A 79 1.35 -1.60 14.74
C THR A 79 0.70 -0.22 14.91
N ILE A 80 -0.48 -0.17 15.53
CA ILE A 80 -1.26 1.08 15.66
C ILE A 80 -1.38 1.54 17.12
N GLY A 81 -1.09 0.65 18.08
CA GLY A 81 -1.15 0.87 19.52
C GLY A 81 -2.47 0.36 20.12
N SER A 82 -2.36 -0.40 21.21
CA SER A 82 -3.49 -1.04 21.91
C SER A 82 -4.58 -0.05 22.34
N ALA A 83 -4.20 1.08 22.94
CA ALA A 83 -5.15 2.10 23.40
C ALA A 83 -6.02 2.67 22.26
N TYR A 84 -5.46 2.80 21.06
CA TYR A 84 -6.21 3.25 19.88
C TYR A 84 -7.18 2.18 19.39
N ILE A 85 -6.74 0.91 19.35
CA ILE A 85 -7.60 -0.23 18.98
C ILE A 85 -8.79 -0.36 19.94
N ASP A 86 -8.59 -0.24 21.24
CA ASP A 86 -9.69 -0.30 22.22
C ASP A 86 -10.65 0.88 22.13
N THR A 87 -10.14 2.05 21.73
CA THR A 87 -10.99 3.22 21.45
C THR A 87 -11.82 2.98 20.20
N LEU A 88 -11.21 2.48 19.12
CA LEU A 88 -11.93 2.10 17.90
C LEU A 88 -13.01 1.06 18.19
N LYS A 89 -12.67 -0.07 18.84
CA LYS A 89 -13.62 -1.14 19.18
C LYS A 89 -14.87 -0.61 19.87
N ARG A 90 -14.69 0.31 20.83
CA ARG A 90 -15.81 0.96 21.55
C ARG A 90 -16.59 1.92 20.65
N ALA A 91 -15.91 2.75 19.87
CA ALA A 91 -16.55 3.76 19.03
C ALA A 91 -17.41 3.15 17.90
N ILE A 92 -16.92 2.08 17.27
CA ILE A 92 -17.61 1.42 16.14
C ILE A 92 -18.29 0.09 16.52
N ASN A 93 -18.24 -0.29 17.81
CA ASN A 93 -18.89 -1.48 18.37
C ASN A 93 -18.57 -2.79 17.61
N ILE A 94 -17.28 -3.06 17.37
CA ILE A 94 -16.81 -4.33 16.77
C ILE A 94 -15.70 -4.97 17.60
N ALA A 95 -15.50 -6.27 17.41
CA ALA A 95 -14.37 -6.98 17.97
C ALA A 95 -13.09 -6.79 17.14
N GLU A 96 -11.92 -6.88 17.77
CA GLU A 96 -10.62 -6.76 17.11
C GLU A 96 -10.42 -7.79 15.98
N LYS A 97 -10.94 -9.01 16.15
CA LYS A 97 -10.87 -10.06 15.12
C LYS A 97 -11.64 -9.69 13.84
N GLN A 98 -12.60 -8.77 13.91
CA GLN A 98 -13.38 -8.29 12.77
C GLN A 98 -12.71 -7.10 12.06
N MET A 99 -11.57 -6.61 12.57
CA MET A 99 -10.78 -5.56 11.94
C MET A 99 -9.81 -6.18 10.93
N ASP A 100 -10.14 -6.10 9.65
CA ASP A 100 -9.30 -6.65 8.57
C ASP A 100 -8.18 -5.67 8.15
N GLN A 101 -8.47 -4.38 8.18
CA GLN A 101 -7.55 -3.32 7.83
C GLN A 101 -7.80 -2.10 8.72
N VAL A 102 -6.74 -1.52 9.26
CA VAL A 102 -6.81 -0.24 9.97
C VAL A 102 -5.73 0.68 9.44
N THR A 103 -6.10 1.91 9.09
CA THR A 103 -5.19 2.96 8.66
C THR A 103 -5.41 4.17 9.55
N LYS A 104 -4.36 4.61 10.24
CA LYS A 104 -4.31 5.85 11.01
C LYS A 104 -3.43 6.84 10.28
N ILE A 105 -4.02 7.96 9.88
CA ILE A 105 -3.34 9.05 9.18
C ILE A 105 -3.20 10.20 10.16
N ASN A 106 -1.98 10.66 10.38
CA ASN A 106 -1.71 11.89 11.11
C ASN A 106 -1.39 12.96 10.08
N ALA A 107 -2.16 14.04 10.08
CA ALA A 107 -1.95 15.19 9.22
C ALA A 107 -2.02 16.48 10.05
N SER A 108 -1.26 17.49 9.61
CA SER A 108 -1.23 18.82 10.18
C SER A 108 -1.71 19.83 9.13
N LEU A 109 -2.42 20.86 9.60
CA LEU A 109 -2.82 22.00 8.78
C LEU A 109 -1.90 23.17 9.12
N ALA A 110 -1.16 23.67 8.13
CA ALA A 110 -0.32 24.85 8.26
C ALA A 110 -0.78 25.91 7.27
N ALA A 111 -1.55 26.88 7.77
CA ALA A 111 -1.95 28.05 7.00
C ALA A 111 -1.15 29.27 7.49
N GLU A 112 -0.33 29.83 6.60
CA GLU A 112 0.44 31.04 6.88
C GLU A 112 -0.18 32.23 6.14
N SER A 113 -0.23 33.38 6.79
CA SER A 113 -0.60 34.68 6.17
C SER A 113 -1.98 34.71 5.49
N ILE A 114 -3.01 34.14 6.14
CA ILE A 114 -4.39 34.27 5.66
C ILE A 114 -4.78 35.75 5.69
N THR A 115 -5.04 36.32 4.52
CA THR A 115 -5.50 37.70 4.39
C THR A 115 -7.02 37.74 4.41
N LEU A 116 -7.58 38.50 5.35
CA LEU A 116 -9.00 38.78 5.43
C LEU A 116 -9.31 40.06 4.65
N LYS A 117 -10.39 40.05 3.86
CA LYS A 117 -10.93 41.21 3.16
C LYS A 117 -12.14 41.73 3.92
N GLN A 118 -12.21 43.04 4.10
CA GLN A 118 -13.39 43.65 4.70
C GLN A 118 -14.55 43.64 3.70
N SER A 119 -15.68 43.10 4.10
CA SER A 119 -16.95 43.16 3.38
C SER A 119 -17.50 44.58 3.38
N THR A 120 -18.08 44.98 2.26
CA THR A 120 -18.53 46.35 1.98
C THR A 120 -19.66 46.80 2.90
N ASP A 121 -20.49 45.88 3.38
CA ASP A 121 -21.75 46.22 4.04
C ASP A 121 -21.73 46.12 5.59
N ASN A 122 -20.90 45.24 6.18
CA ASN A 122 -21.07 44.83 7.58
C ASN A 122 -19.82 44.89 8.48
N LYS A 123 -18.75 45.62 8.08
CA LYS A 123 -17.44 45.59 8.79
C LYS A 123 -16.94 44.17 9.11
N LEU A 124 -17.41 43.19 8.34
CA LEU A 124 -17.10 41.77 8.48
C LEU A 124 -15.80 41.50 7.73
N TYR A 125 -14.87 40.78 8.33
CA TYR A 125 -13.62 40.42 7.66
C TYR A 125 -13.68 38.97 7.22
N GLU A 126 -13.53 38.71 5.93
CA GLU A 126 -13.73 37.38 5.36
C GLU A 126 -12.56 36.93 4.51
N HIS A 127 -12.30 35.63 4.56
CA HIS A 127 -11.44 34.92 3.63
C HIS A 127 -12.20 33.71 3.11
N HIS A 128 -12.24 33.59 1.79
CA HIS A 128 -12.89 32.47 1.13
C HIS A 128 -11.98 31.97 0.01
N ASP A 129 -11.61 30.70 0.13
CA ASP A 129 -10.96 29.94 -0.94
C ASP A 129 -11.67 28.60 -1.15
N LYS A 130 -11.07 27.72 -1.96
CA LYS A 130 -11.68 26.43 -2.31
C LYS A 130 -11.90 25.50 -1.10
N TRP A 131 -11.09 25.62 -0.05
CA TRP A 131 -11.09 24.68 1.08
C TRP A 131 -11.38 25.36 2.42
N LEU A 132 -11.23 26.69 2.52
CA LEU A 132 -11.38 27.47 3.75
C LEU A 132 -12.36 28.61 3.55
N SER A 133 -13.37 28.67 4.41
CA SER A 133 -14.20 29.84 4.63
C SER A 133 -14.01 30.32 6.07
N LEU A 134 -13.48 31.52 6.23
CA LEU A 134 -13.21 32.16 7.51
C LEU A 134 -13.85 33.53 7.55
N SER A 135 -14.74 33.76 8.52
CA SER A 135 -15.36 35.07 8.76
C SER A 135 -15.08 35.53 10.18
N TYR A 136 -14.69 36.78 10.34
CA TYR A 136 -14.43 37.44 11.62
C TYR A 136 -15.35 38.65 11.80
N TYR A 137 -16.10 38.65 12.90
CA TYR A 137 -17.06 39.67 13.29
C TYR A 137 -16.46 40.57 14.36
N PRO A 138 -15.96 41.78 14.04
CA PRO A 138 -15.28 42.65 15.01
C PRO A 138 -16.19 43.06 16.15
N ASP A 139 -17.47 43.35 15.86
CA ASP A 139 -18.43 43.85 16.83
C ASP A 139 -18.74 42.84 17.96
N SER A 140 -18.58 41.55 17.68
CA SER A 140 -18.80 40.48 18.67
C SER A 140 -17.54 39.68 19.01
N ASN A 141 -16.41 40.01 18.39
CA ASN A 141 -15.15 39.28 18.47
C ASN A 141 -15.32 37.76 18.24
N LYS A 142 -16.10 37.38 17.22
CA LYS A 142 -16.39 35.97 16.88
C LYS A 142 -15.74 35.58 15.56
N PHE A 143 -15.36 34.31 15.47
CA PHE A 143 -14.88 33.68 14.25
C PHE A 143 -15.80 32.54 13.84
N ASN A 144 -16.16 32.51 12.57
CA ASN A 144 -16.75 31.35 11.93
C ASN A 144 -15.69 30.73 11.02
N LEU A 145 -15.36 29.47 11.29
CA LEU A 145 -14.38 28.70 10.54
C LEU A 145 -15.08 27.48 9.95
N HIS A 146 -15.03 27.38 8.62
CA HIS A 146 -15.41 26.17 7.90
C HIS A 146 -14.24 25.74 7.03
N TYR A 147 -13.85 24.47 7.15
CA TYR A 147 -12.70 23.93 6.44
C TYR A 147 -13.01 22.54 5.89
N ASP A 148 -12.92 22.40 4.57
CA ASP A 148 -13.17 21.16 3.84
C ASP A 148 -11.87 20.40 3.61
N VAL A 149 -11.68 19.34 4.39
CA VAL A 149 -10.51 18.46 4.31
C VAL A 149 -10.78 17.37 3.29
N SER A 150 -9.96 17.30 2.23
CA SER A 150 -9.95 16.16 1.28
C SER A 150 -8.66 15.38 1.41
N LEU A 151 -8.77 14.08 1.73
CA LEU A 151 -7.65 13.13 1.74
C LEU A 151 -7.89 12.06 0.68
N ASN A 152 -6.99 12.00 -0.29
CA ASN A 152 -7.01 11.02 -1.36
C ASN A 152 -6.12 9.83 -1.00
N THR A 153 -6.58 8.63 -1.31
CA THR A 153 -5.80 7.40 -1.08
C THR A 153 -5.78 6.55 -2.35
N VAL A 154 -4.58 6.10 -2.75
CA VAL A 154 -4.39 5.23 -3.91
C VAL A 154 -3.60 4.01 -3.48
N ARG A 155 -4.21 2.83 -3.62
CA ARG A 155 -3.54 1.54 -3.39
C ARG A 155 -3.13 0.94 -4.72
N TYR A 156 -1.85 0.62 -4.87
CA TYR A 156 -1.33 -0.02 -6.08
C TYR A 156 -0.29 -1.08 -5.75
N TRP A 157 0.02 -1.93 -6.73
CA TRP A 157 1.11 -2.89 -6.63
C TRP A 157 2.16 -2.65 -7.72
N LYS A 158 3.42 -2.86 -7.38
CA LYS A 158 4.53 -2.88 -8.35
C LYS A 158 5.33 -4.16 -8.16
N ARG A 159 5.94 -4.65 -9.24
CA ARG A 159 6.92 -5.73 -9.21
C ARG A 159 8.28 -5.15 -9.58
N SER A 160 9.34 -5.61 -8.91
CA SER A 160 10.70 -5.22 -9.28
C SER A 160 11.17 -5.87 -10.59
N TRP A 161 10.50 -6.94 -11.04
CA TRP A 161 10.76 -7.64 -12.30
C TRP A 161 9.53 -8.49 -12.71
N ILE A 162 9.50 -8.99 -13.94
CA ILE A 162 8.30 -9.62 -14.56
C ILE A 162 7.70 -10.76 -13.71
N LEU A 163 8.54 -11.62 -13.10
CA LEU A 163 8.09 -12.71 -12.20
C LEU A 163 8.33 -12.43 -10.71
N GLY A 164 8.68 -11.18 -10.36
CA GLY A 164 8.86 -10.78 -8.97
C GLY A 164 7.57 -10.80 -8.18
N SER A 165 7.68 -10.92 -6.86
CA SER A 165 6.54 -10.80 -5.97
C SER A 165 5.92 -9.40 -6.09
N LYS A 166 4.58 -9.33 -6.06
CA LYS A 166 3.86 -8.05 -5.98
C LYS A 166 4.19 -7.39 -4.64
N GLN A 167 4.63 -6.15 -4.69
CA GLN A 167 4.79 -5.28 -3.53
C GLN A 167 3.65 -4.27 -3.56
N TYR A 168 2.91 -4.17 -2.46
CA TYR A 168 1.78 -3.26 -2.33
C TYR A 168 2.22 -1.95 -1.68
N TYR A 169 1.69 -0.87 -2.22
CA TYR A 169 1.97 0.50 -1.79
C TYR A 169 0.66 1.23 -1.61
N LEU A 170 0.68 2.17 -0.68
CA LEU A 170 -0.39 3.14 -0.46
C LEU A 170 0.20 4.53 -0.61
N ASP A 171 -0.36 5.30 -1.52
CA ASP A 171 -0.08 6.72 -1.72
C ASP A 171 -1.23 7.50 -1.09
N ILE A 172 -0.91 8.46 -0.23
CA ILE A 172 -1.89 9.36 0.39
C ILE A 172 -1.44 10.79 0.12
N PHE A 173 -2.38 11.62 -0.31
CA PHE A 173 -2.15 13.03 -0.60
C PHE A 173 -3.40 13.87 -0.30
N SER A 174 -3.22 15.18 -0.18
CA SER A 174 -4.29 16.16 -0.02
C SER A 174 -4.24 17.13 -1.20
N ASP A 175 -5.40 17.49 -1.73
CA ASP A 175 -5.46 18.52 -2.78
C ASP A 175 -5.25 19.93 -2.23
N ASP A 176 -5.41 20.14 -0.92
CA ASP A 176 -5.05 21.39 -0.25
C ASP A 176 -3.56 21.38 0.14
N PRO A 177 -2.73 22.30 -0.39
CA PRO A 177 -1.30 22.37 -0.09
C PRO A 177 -0.98 22.77 1.36
N ARG A 178 -1.96 23.27 2.12
CA ARG A 178 -1.81 23.61 3.55
C ARG A 178 -1.83 22.37 4.43
N ILE A 179 -2.37 21.25 3.94
CA ILE A 179 -2.39 19.99 4.67
C ILE A 179 -1.10 19.23 4.40
N LYS A 180 -0.37 18.92 5.47
CA LYS A 180 0.83 18.08 5.44
C LYS A 180 0.52 16.76 6.11
N ILE A 181 0.82 15.66 5.44
CA ILE A 181 0.63 14.33 6.01
C ILE A 181 1.92 13.94 6.74
N ASP A 182 1.89 13.90 8.06
CA ASP A 182 3.08 13.72 8.90
C ASP A 182 3.48 12.24 9.04
N ASN A 183 2.50 11.37 9.23
CA ASN A 183 2.77 9.95 9.43
C ASN A 183 1.54 9.09 9.13
N ILE A 184 1.78 7.85 8.70
CA ILE A 184 0.74 6.84 8.49
C ILE A 184 1.13 5.59 9.27
N LYS A 185 0.21 5.11 10.10
CA LYS A 185 0.30 3.78 10.72
C LYS A 185 -0.79 2.91 10.15
N ARG A 186 -0.42 1.79 9.52
CA ARG A 186 -1.37 0.89 8.87
C ARG A 186 -0.98 -0.56 9.05
N TYR A 187 -1.98 -1.41 9.23
CA TYR A 187 -1.86 -2.83 8.98
C TYR A 187 -3.01 -3.34 8.12
N THR A 188 -2.73 -4.43 7.42
CA THR A 188 -3.70 -5.21 6.66
C THR A 188 -3.47 -6.68 6.98
N ILE A 189 -4.52 -7.41 7.33
CA ILE A 189 -4.42 -8.86 7.50
C ILE A 189 -4.13 -9.48 6.14
N ALA A 190 -3.08 -10.29 6.07
CA ALA A 190 -2.82 -11.13 4.92
C ALA A 190 -3.98 -12.11 4.76
N GLU A 191 -4.69 -12.03 3.63
CA GLU A 191 -5.68 -13.05 3.27
C GLU A 191 -5.02 -14.44 3.40
N PRO A 192 -5.68 -15.40 4.08
CA PRO A 192 -5.13 -16.73 4.23
C PRO A 192 -4.89 -17.29 2.83
N LYS A 193 -3.61 -17.48 2.48
CA LYS A 193 -3.25 -18.04 1.17
C LYS A 193 -4.04 -19.35 0.99
N PRO A 194 -4.74 -19.56 -0.14
CA PRO A 194 -5.45 -20.80 -0.37
C PRO A 194 -4.48 -21.96 -0.17
N LYS A 195 -4.84 -22.90 0.70
CA LYS A 195 -3.97 -24.03 1.05
C LYS A 195 -3.66 -24.79 -0.24
N LYS A 196 -2.37 -25.00 -0.51
CA LYS A 196 -1.93 -25.77 -1.69
C LYS A 196 -2.46 -27.19 -1.67
N PHE A 197 -2.68 -27.72 -0.48
CA PHE A 197 -3.19 -29.04 -0.21
C PHE A 197 -4.56 -28.94 0.44
N GLY A 198 -5.53 -29.64 -0.11
CA GLY A 198 -6.82 -29.87 0.51
C GLY A 198 -7.19 -31.34 0.45
N ILE A 199 -8.21 -31.69 1.23
CA ILE A 199 -8.91 -32.95 1.11
C ILE A 199 -10.28 -32.58 0.54
N GLY A 200 -10.63 -33.15 -0.60
CA GLY A 200 -11.87 -32.85 -1.31
C GLY A 200 -12.61 -34.11 -1.71
N LEU A 201 -13.92 -33.99 -1.84
CA LEU A 201 -14.74 -34.97 -2.54
C LEU A 201 -14.43 -34.88 -4.03
N HIS A 202 -14.13 -36.01 -4.66
CA HIS A 202 -13.97 -36.09 -6.11
C HIS A 202 -14.94 -37.12 -6.67
N ALA A 203 -15.50 -36.79 -7.83
CA ALA A 203 -16.32 -37.68 -8.65
C ALA A 203 -15.58 -37.89 -9.97
N GLY A 204 -15.39 -39.15 -10.37
CA GLY A 204 -14.65 -39.50 -11.58
C GLY A 204 -14.96 -40.92 -12.03
N TYR A 205 -14.17 -41.44 -12.95
CA TYR A 205 -14.23 -42.85 -13.36
C TYR A 205 -12.98 -43.57 -12.89
N SER A 206 -13.15 -44.71 -12.22
CA SER A 206 -12.05 -45.60 -11.87
C SER A 206 -12.03 -46.81 -12.78
N PHE A 207 -10.81 -47.21 -13.16
CA PHE A 207 -10.58 -48.39 -13.98
C PHE A 207 -10.42 -49.62 -13.09
N ASN A 208 -11.26 -50.64 -13.30
CA ASN A 208 -11.11 -51.93 -12.64
C ASN A 208 -10.31 -52.89 -13.54
N PRO A 209 -9.06 -53.23 -13.18
CA PRO A 209 -8.20 -54.07 -14.01
C PRO A 209 -8.65 -55.55 -14.05
N VAL A 210 -9.50 -55.99 -13.13
CA VAL A 210 -10.02 -57.38 -13.09
C VAL A 210 -11.10 -57.57 -14.16
N ASN A 211 -11.96 -56.56 -14.34
CA ASN A 211 -13.08 -56.63 -15.26
C ASN A 211 -12.87 -55.80 -16.54
N ASN A 212 -11.70 -55.15 -16.67
CA ASN A 212 -11.31 -54.28 -17.77
C ASN A 212 -12.37 -53.21 -18.11
N GLN A 213 -13.00 -52.63 -17.09
CA GLN A 213 -14.13 -51.70 -17.23
C GLN A 213 -13.92 -50.44 -16.41
N TRP A 214 -14.39 -49.32 -16.96
CA TRP A 214 -14.48 -48.03 -16.27
C TRP A 214 -15.83 -47.92 -15.60
N HIS A 215 -15.84 -47.57 -14.31
CA HIS A 215 -17.08 -47.31 -13.59
C HIS A 215 -16.99 -45.96 -12.89
N PRO A 216 -18.13 -45.25 -12.73
CA PRO A 216 -18.15 -44.03 -11.93
C PRO A 216 -17.74 -44.37 -10.49
N SER A 217 -16.97 -43.48 -9.89
CA SER A 217 -16.44 -43.60 -8.54
C SER A 217 -16.52 -42.25 -7.85
N PHE A 218 -16.90 -42.27 -6.58
CA PHE A 218 -16.92 -41.12 -5.69
C PHE A 218 -15.99 -41.42 -4.51
N GLY A 219 -15.12 -40.49 -4.16
CA GLY A 219 -14.15 -40.71 -3.09
C GLY A 219 -13.61 -39.44 -2.47
N PHE A 220 -12.79 -39.62 -1.44
CA PHE A 220 -12.00 -38.55 -0.83
C PHE A 220 -10.60 -38.57 -1.45
N GLY A 221 -10.11 -37.42 -1.89
CA GLY A 221 -8.80 -37.29 -2.53
C GLY A 221 -8.03 -36.09 -2.00
N LEU A 222 -6.70 -36.18 -2.06
CA LEU A 222 -5.81 -35.04 -1.86
C LEU A 222 -5.81 -34.21 -3.15
N ASN A 223 -6.13 -32.92 -3.05
CA ASN A 223 -6.02 -32.01 -4.20
C ASN A 223 -4.83 -31.06 -4.04
N TYR A 224 -4.10 -30.83 -5.13
CA TYR A 224 -2.99 -29.88 -5.20
C TYR A 224 -3.30 -28.78 -6.21
N ASN A 225 -3.54 -27.56 -5.73
CA ASN A 225 -3.88 -26.42 -6.59
C ASN A 225 -2.61 -25.77 -7.17
N LEU A 226 -2.41 -25.95 -8.48
CA LEU A 226 -1.25 -25.44 -9.23
C LEU A 226 -1.33 -23.94 -9.56
N ILE A 227 -2.55 -23.37 -9.63
CA ILE A 227 -2.80 -21.99 -10.05
C ILE A 227 -3.38 -21.20 -8.86
N ARG A 228 -2.83 -20.00 -8.63
CA ARG A 228 -3.26 -19.06 -7.59
C ARG A 228 -4.05 -17.94 -8.24
N PHE A 229 -5.28 -17.70 -7.78
CA PHE A 229 -5.97 -16.43 -7.95
C PHE A 229 -5.88 -15.68 -6.63
#